data_AF-A0A2N2JCM4-F1
#
_entry.id   AF-A0A2N2JCM4-F1
#
_cell.length_a   1.000
_cell.length_b   1.000
_cell.length_c   1.000
_cell.angle_alpha   90.00
_cell.angle_beta   90.00
_cell.angle_gamma   90.00
#
_symmetry.space_group_name_H-M   'P 1'
#
loop_
_entity.id
_entity.type
_entity.pdbx_description
1 polymer ?
#
loop_
_entity_poly.entity_id
_entity_poly.type
_entity_poly.pdbx_seq_one_letter_code
_entity_poly.pdbx_strand_id
1 'polypeptide(L)'
;MKPTYLIGGGVAALLVAFAIWSALRPGTPEPPAIAATRSEQPSGPAVADSEPATRPLGGATLPAVRGLEPAGDASAAADAPDLAPRGALDPALAVPSPQREVRLPRDRVLARVNGAPIRVGDLVSQGSGPGDDVTMNGEEYGARLVEAIDAALVTQAAAADGVVLSEVQARRLTDIEVSRAAAAADARDRGLSFNSYGPAQVAFEVRRSRTLLLQEELVRRAGGPPSSEGDAYTDAVRALVARLRGQGKVEQLPL
;
A
#
# COMPACT_ATOMS: atom_id res chain seq x y z
N MET A 1 -39.85 26.24 6.85
CA MET A 1 -38.41 26.38 7.18
C MET A 1 -37.76 25.04 6.89
N LYS A 2 -36.88 24.95 5.87
CA LYS A 2 -36.17 23.72 5.50
C LYS A 2 -34.80 23.73 6.18
N PRO A 3 -34.36 22.65 6.85
CA PRO A 3 -33.02 22.58 7.40
C PRO A 3 -32.05 22.16 6.29
N THR A 4 -31.04 23.01 6.05
CA THR A 4 -29.90 22.72 5.20
C THR A 4 -28.84 22.04 6.08
N TYR A 5 -28.61 20.74 5.88
CA TYR A 5 -27.51 20.04 6.53
C TYR A 5 -26.29 20.02 5.60
N LEU A 6 -25.23 20.71 6.04
CA LEU A 6 -23.89 20.65 5.48
C LEU A 6 -23.31 19.24 5.71
N ILE A 7 -23.14 18.46 4.64
CA ILE A 7 -22.37 17.22 4.64
C ILE A 7 -20.94 17.58 4.23
N GLY A 8 -20.06 17.72 5.21
CA GLY A 8 -18.64 17.96 5.01
C GLY A 8 -17.88 17.61 6.28
N GLY A 9 -17.44 16.34 6.42
CA GLY A 9 -16.73 15.93 7.63
C GLY A 9 -16.21 14.50 7.70
N GLY A 10 -16.15 13.75 6.58
CA GLY A 10 -15.75 12.34 6.61
C GLY A 10 -14.24 12.07 6.55
N VAL A 11 -13.43 13.01 6.03
CA VAL A 11 -12.00 12.74 5.75
C VAL A 11 -11.07 13.21 6.87
N ALA A 12 -11.53 14.09 7.77
CA ALA A 12 -10.70 14.62 8.86
C ALA A 12 -10.47 13.62 10.02
N ALA A 13 -11.32 12.62 10.20
CA ALA A 13 -11.23 11.72 11.36
C ALA A 13 -10.04 10.74 11.30
N LEU A 14 -9.57 10.39 10.10
CA LEU A 14 -8.51 9.38 9.92
C LEU A 14 -7.09 9.96 10.11
N LEU A 15 -6.90 11.27 9.91
CA LEU A 15 -5.64 11.96 10.20
C LEU A 15 -5.45 12.23 11.71
N VAL A 16 -6.54 12.43 12.46
CA VAL A 16 -6.47 12.63 13.91
C VAL A 16 -6.04 11.36 14.64
N ALA A 17 -6.43 10.17 14.16
CA ALA A 17 -6.00 8.90 14.76
C ALA A 17 -4.48 8.65 14.64
N PHE A 18 -3.84 9.11 13.56
CA PHE A 18 -2.38 9.00 13.39
C PHE A 18 -1.63 10.02 14.28
N ALA A 19 -2.16 11.25 14.41
CA ALA A 19 -1.59 12.28 15.27
C ALA A 19 -1.66 11.92 16.77
N ILE A 20 -2.77 11.30 17.21
CA ILE A 20 -2.94 10.82 18.59
C ILE A 20 -1.97 9.66 18.88
N TRP A 21 -1.74 8.75 17.93
CA TRP A 21 -0.77 7.66 18.10
C TRP A 21 0.68 8.15 18.22
N SER A 22 1.06 9.23 17.50
CA SER A 22 2.38 9.85 17.68
C SER A 22 2.55 10.56 19.02
N ALA A 23 1.48 11.09 19.62
CA ALA A 23 1.52 11.78 20.91
C ALA A 23 1.55 10.83 22.13
N LEU A 24 1.17 9.56 21.95
CA LEU A 24 1.12 8.53 22.99
C LEU A 24 2.37 7.63 23.05
N ARG A 25 3.47 8.00 22.39
CA ARG A 25 4.77 7.37 22.69
C ARG A 25 5.13 7.70 24.15
N PRO A 26 5.31 6.70 25.04
CA PRO A 26 5.97 6.96 26.31
C PRO A 26 7.34 7.55 25.98
N GLY A 27 7.61 8.73 26.53
CA GLY A 27 8.84 9.47 26.28
C GLY A 27 10.03 8.53 26.44
N THR A 28 10.83 8.41 25.39
CA THR A 28 12.19 7.89 25.52
C THR A 28 12.83 8.64 26.69
N PRO A 29 13.29 7.95 27.74
CA PRO A 29 13.97 8.60 28.84
C PRO A 29 15.11 9.42 28.26
N GLU A 30 15.07 10.71 28.57
CA GLU A 30 16.11 11.67 28.25
C GLU A 30 17.46 11.07 28.66
N PRO A 31 18.41 10.84 27.73
CA PRO A 31 19.75 10.44 28.14
C PRO A 31 20.27 11.53 29.08
N PRO A 32 20.82 11.18 30.25
CA PRO A 32 21.33 12.18 31.18
C PRO A 32 22.32 13.07 30.44
N ALA A 33 22.17 14.38 30.61
CA ALA A 33 23.06 15.39 30.08
C ALA A 33 24.50 15.06 30.51
N ILE A 34 25.27 14.45 29.59
CA ILE A 34 26.69 14.26 29.77
C ILE A 34 27.28 15.67 29.63
N ALA A 35 27.60 16.26 30.77
CA ALA A 35 28.36 17.50 30.86
C ALA A 35 29.55 17.40 29.92
N ALA A 36 29.65 18.36 28.99
CA ALA A 36 30.75 18.51 28.07
C ALA A 36 32.06 18.67 28.85
N THR A 37 32.72 17.56 29.14
CA THR A 37 34.10 17.54 29.58
C THR A 37 34.93 17.73 28.32
N ARG A 38 35.34 18.99 28.14
CA ARG A 38 36.40 19.45 27.25
C ARG A 38 37.61 18.53 27.44
N SER A 39 37.72 17.53 26.58
CA SER A 39 38.92 16.71 26.49
C SER A 39 39.95 17.53 25.72
N GLU A 40 40.97 17.96 26.44
CA GLU A 40 42.20 18.49 25.87
C GLU A 40 42.73 17.50 24.83
N GLN A 41 43.02 18.03 23.64
CA GLN A 41 43.61 17.31 22.52
C GLN A 41 45.13 17.33 22.70
N PRO A 42 45.79 16.23 23.10
CA PRO A 42 47.24 16.14 23.05
C PRO A 42 47.69 15.94 21.60
N SER A 43 48.57 16.84 21.17
CA SER A 43 49.29 16.79 19.90
C SER A 43 50.36 15.70 19.90
N GLY A 44 50.21 14.74 18.97
CA GLY A 44 51.29 13.96 18.32
C GLY A 44 51.80 12.69 19.03
N PRO A 45 52.67 11.89 18.38
CA PRO A 45 53.18 11.96 17.00
C PRO A 45 52.87 10.71 16.14
N ALA A 46 53.27 10.82 14.88
CA ALA A 46 53.27 9.81 13.82
C ALA A 46 53.80 8.42 14.24
N VAL A 47 53.28 7.37 13.57
CA VAL A 47 54.01 6.26 12.91
C VAL A 47 53.01 5.11 12.68
N ALA A 48 52.84 4.70 11.42
CA ALA A 48 52.98 3.33 10.95
C ALA A 48 52.17 3.11 9.66
N ASP A 49 52.91 2.83 8.59
CA ASP A 49 52.48 2.23 7.35
C ASP A 49 51.43 1.13 7.54
N SER A 50 50.41 1.15 6.68
CA SER A 50 49.61 -0.04 6.39
C SER A 50 49.41 -0.10 4.88
N GLU A 51 50.16 -1.01 4.28
CA GLU A 51 50.08 -1.41 2.89
C GLU A 51 48.65 -1.81 2.48
N PRO A 52 48.21 -1.49 1.24
CA PRO A 52 47.02 -2.07 0.67
C PRO A 52 47.30 -3.51 0.19
N ALA A 53 46.69 -4.49 0.86
CA ALA A 53 46.68 -5.88 0.40
C ALA A 53 45.96 -5.99 -0.96
N THR A 54 46.77 -6.19 -1.99
CA THR A 54 46.39 -6.56 -3.36
C THR A 54 45.79 -7.96 -3.33
N ARG A 55 44.50 -8.10 -3.63
CA ARG A 55 43.89 -9.40 -3.93
C ARG A 55 43.99 -9.69 -5.43
N PRO A 56 44.55 -10.84 -5.84
CA PRO A 56 44.64 -11.20 -7.25
C PRO A 56 43.29 -11.55 -7.85
N LEU A 57 43.06 -11.00 -9.04
CA LEU A 57 42.05 -11.40 -10.01
C LEU A 57 42.27 -12.87 -10.41
N GLY A 58 41.45 -13.76 -9.87
CA GLY A 58 41.31 -15.13 -10.37
C GLY A 58 40.55 -15.11 -11.69
N GLY A 59 41.27 -15.34 -12.78
CA GLY A 59 40.71 -15.54 -14.11
C GLY A 59 39.85 -16.80 -14.17
N ALA A 60 38.63 -16.65 -14.65
CA ALA A 60 37.84 -17.73 -15.20
C ALA A 60 37.55 -17.38 -16.67
N THR A 61 38.30 -18.03 -17.54
CA THR A 61 38.16 -18.04 -18.99
C THR A 61 36.83 -18.68 -19.39
N LEU A 62 36.17 -18.03 -20.35
CA LEU A 62 34.89 -18.39 -20.98
C LEU A 62 34.93 -19.77 -21.67
N PRO A 63 33.77 -20.43 -21.85
CA PRO A 63 33.47 -21.11 -23.10
C PRO A 63 32.60 -20.23 -24.00
N ALA A 64 33.12 -19.96 -25.20
CA ALA A 64 32.42 -19.32 -26.30
C ALA A 64 31.23 -20.19 -26.77
N VAL A 65 30.00 -19.69 -26.60
CA VAL A 65 28.83 -20.26 -27.27
C VAL A 65 28.65 -19.51 -28.60
N ARG A 66 29.09 -20.17 -29.66
CA ARG A 66 29.01 -19.72 -31.04
C ARG A 66 27.72 -20.27 -31.65
N GLY A 67 26.87 -19.37 -32.12
CA GLY A 67 25.98 -19.57 -33.27
C GLY A 67 24.69 -20.34 -33.04
N LEU A 68 23.57 -19.61 -33.09
CA LEU A 68 22.40 -19.97 -33.89
C LEU A 68 21.50 -18.74 -33.99
N GLU A 69 21.75 -17.93 -35.01
CA GLU A 69 20.66 -17.21 -35.67
C GLU A 69 19.72 -18.24 -36.30
N PRO A 70 18.41 -17.97 -36.23
CA PRO A 70 17.69 -17.90 -37.48
C PRO A 70 16.97 -16.55 -37.62
N ALA A 71 17.23 -15.95 -38.78
CA ALA A 71 16.39 -14.96 -39.41
C ALA A 71 14.93 -15.45 -39.45
N GLY A 72 14.03 -14.56 -39.04
CA GLY A 72 12.59 -14.78 -39.09
C GLY A 72 11.90 -13.43 -39.08
N ASP A 73 11.90 -12.77 -40.22
CA ASP A 73 10.95 -11.72 -40.55
C ASP A 73 9.53 -12.25 -40.33
N ALA A 74 8.86 -11.76 -39.30
CA ALA A 74 7.42 -11.79 -39.19
C ALA A 74 6.95 -10.41 -38.72
N SER A 75 6.85 -9.52 -39.71
CA SER A 75 5.94 -8.39 -39.71
C SER A 75 4.55 -8.86 -39.26
N ALA A 76 4.17 -8.48 -38.04
CA ALA A 76 2.81 -8.51 -37.55
C ALA A 76 2.51 -7.15 -36.91
N ALA A 77 2.44 -6.13 -37.76
CA ALA A 77 1.64 -4.95 -37.47
C ALA A 77 0.17 -5.35 -37.63
N ALA A 78 -0.52 -5.61 -36.51
CA ALA A 78 -1.98 -5.49 -36.40
C ALA A 78 -2.41 -5.60 -34.94
N ASP A 79 -3.29 -4.67 -34.54
CA ASP A 79 -4.07 -4.64 -33.31
C ASP A 79 -3.31 -4.43 -31.98
N ALA A 80 -2.78 -3.21 -31.83
CA ALA A 80 -2.99 -2.54 -30.55
C ALA A 80 -4.51 -2.36 -30.39
N PRO A 81 -5.16 -2.93 -29.36
CA PRO A 81 -6.58 -2.76 -29.17
C PRO A 81 -6.85 -1.27 -28.97
N ASP A 82 -7.60 -0.71 -29.92
CA ASP A 82 -8.21 0.60 -29.82
C ASP A 82 -8.96 0.69 -28.48
N LEU A 83 -8.34 1.37 -27.52
CA LEU A 83 -8.95 1.76 -26.26
C LEU A 83 -9.91 2.91 -26.58
N ALA A 84 -10.99 2.57 -27.27
CA ALA A 84 -12.16 3.42 -27.38
C ALA A 84 -12.51 3.97 -25.99
N PRO A 85 -13.02 5.20 -25.87
CA PRO A 85 -13.42 5.79 -24.58
C PRO A 85 -14.54 4.93 -23.99
N ARG A 86 -14.16 3.97 -23.16
CA ARG A 86 -15.06 3.00 -22.53
C ARG A 86 -15.73 3.68 -21.35
N GLY A 87 -17.03 3.94 -21.51
CA GLY A 87 -18.05 4.17 -20.50
C GLY A 87 -17.60 4.90 -19.24
N ALA A 88 -17.97 6.18 -19.13
CA ALA A 88 -18.00 6.86 -17.85
C ALA A 88 -18.67 5.96 -16.81
N LEU A 89 -17.98 5.70 -15.70
CA LEU A 89 -18.53 4.98 -14.57
C LEU A 89 -19.88 5.59 -14.19
N ASP A 90 -20.89 4.74 -14.05
CA ASP A 90 -22.16 5.14 -13.48
C ASP A 90 -21.88 5.56 -12.01
N PRO A 91 -22.06 6.83 -11.62
CA PRO A 91 -21.76 7.29 -10.25
C PRO A 91 -22.66 6.63 -9.19
N ALA A 92 -23.66 5.87 -9.61
CA ALA A 92 -24.48 5.05 -8.75
C ALA A 92 -23.82 3.68 -8.47
N LEU A 93 -22.75 3.67 -7.67
CA LEU A 93 -22.49 2.49 -6.85
C LEU A 93 -23.76 2.24 -6.03
N ALA A 94 -24.47 1.14 -6.29
CA ALA A 94 -25.68 0.78 -5.56
C ALA A 94 -25.30 0.34 -4.14
N VAL A 95 -25.03 1.33 -3.28
CA VAL A 95 -24.74 1.11 -1.86
C VAL A 95 -26.03 0.57 -1.23
N PRO A 96 -26.03 -0.64 -0.63
CA PRO A 96 -27.18 -1.14 0.08
C PRO A 96 -27.58 -0.15 1.18
N SER A 97 -28.89 0.00 1.41
CA SER A 97 -29.42 1.00 2.35
C SER A 97 -28.67 0.95 3.71
N PRO A 98 -28.32 2.11 4.29
CA PRO A 98 -27.34 2.22 5.39
C PRO A 98 -27.72 1.43 6.65
N GLN A 99 -28.99 1.08 6.84
CA GLN A 99 -29.49 0.36 8.02
C GLN A 99 -29.58 -1.16 7.83
N ARG A 100 -29.26 -1.70 6.65
CA ARG A 100 -29.33 -3.15 6.41
C ARG A 100 -27.99 -3.79 6.72
N GLU A 101 -27.96 -4.73 7.65
CA GLU A 101 -26.82 -5.62 7.84
C GLU A 101 -26.62 -6.48 6.58
N VAL A 102 -25.38 -6.49 6.09
CA VAL A 102 -24.95 -7.30 4.96
C VAL A 102 -24.07 -8.41 5.48
N ARG A 103 -24.49 -9.65 5.22
CA ARG A 103 -23.74 -10.86 5.58
C ARG A 103 -22.98 -11.36 4.35
N LEU A 104 -21.66 -11.42 4.45
CA LEU A 104 -20.77 -11.66 3.32
C LEU A 104 -19.98 -12.97 3.53
N PRO A 105 -20.20 -13.98 2.68
CA PRO A 105 -19.38 -15.18 2.67
C PRO A 105 -17.93 -14.86 2.36
N ARG A 106 -17.01 -15.47 3.11
CA ARG A 106 -15.56 -15.19 3.07
C ARG A 106 -14.96 -15.14 1.66
N ASP A 107 -15.33 -16.10 0.81
CA ASP A 107 -14.76 -16.27 -0.53
C ASP A 107 -15.58 -15.60 -1.64
N ARG A 108 -16.65 -14.89 -1.27
CA ARG A 108 -17.54 -14.23 -2.22
C ARG A 108 -16.77 -13.16 -3.01
N VAL A 109 -16.92 -13.20 -4.32
CA VAL A 109 -16.49 -12.11 -5.21
C VAL A 109 -17.56 -11.03 -5.15
N LEU A 110 -17.15 -9.81 -4.81
CA LEU A 110 -18.00 -8.65 -4.61
C LEU A 110 -18.00 -7.75 -5.84
N ALA A 111 -16.85 -7.64 -6.50
CA ALA A 111 -16.68 -6.88 -7.72
C ALA A 111 -15.53 -7.45 -8.56
N ARG A 112 -15.37 -6.93 -9.77
CA ARG A 112 -14.20 -7.15 -10.63
C ARG A 112 -13.68 -5.81 -11.12
N VAL A 113 -12.37 -5.61 -11.03
CA VAL A 113 -11.67 -4.43 -11.58
C VAL A 113 -10.74 -4.92 -12.68
N ASN A 114 -11.02 -4.53 -13.93
CA ASN A 114 -10.34 -5.03 -15.12
C ASN A 114 -10.28 -6.57 -15.18
N GLY A 115 -11.37 -7.23 -14.75
CA GLY A 115 -11.48 -8.69 -14.69
C GLY A 115 -10.92 -9.35 -13.42
N ALA A 116 -10.05 -8.65 -12.66
CA ALA A 116 -9.51 -9.16 -11.40
C ALA A 116 -10.58 -9.12 -10.29
N PRO A 117 -10.80 -10.23 -9.56
CA PRO A 117 -11.84 -10.29 -8.54
C PRO A 117 -11.45 -9.50 -7.29
N ILE A 118 -12.39 -8.75 -6.74
CA ILE A 118 -12.36 -8.19 -5.38
C ILE A 118 -13.21 -9.10 -4.51
N ARG A 119 -12.63 -9.59 -3.42
CA ARG A 119 -13.25 -10.50 -2.45
C ARG A 119 -13.41 -9.82 -1.11
N VAL A 120 -14.14 -10.45 -0.20
CA VAL A 120 -14.34 -9.93 1.17
C VAL A 120 -13.00 -9.70 1.90
N GLY A 121 -11.98 -10.52 1.64
CA GLY A 121 -10.64 -10.36 2.23
C GLY A 121 -9.87 -9.12 1.77
N ASP A 122 -10.36 -8.45 0.73
CA ASP A 122 -9.84 -7.16 0.27
C ASP A 122 -10.50 -5.97 0.99
N LEU A 123 -11.68 -6.18 1.61
CA LEU A 123 -12.41 -5.16 2.35
C LEU A 123 -11.99 -5.13 3.83
N VAL A 124 -11.79 -6.30 4.42
CA VAL A 124 -11.47 -6.45 5.84
C VAL A 124 -10.47 -7.58 6.07
N SER A 125 -9.76 -7.51 7.20
CA SER A 125 -9.01 -8.67 7.67
C SER A 125 -9.98 -9.80 8.04
N GLN A 126 -9.73 -10.98 7.51
CA GLN A 126 -10.54 -12.15 7.81
C GLN A 126 -9.86 -12.95 8.91
N GLY A 127 -10.61 -13.27 9.97
CA GLY A 127 -10.11 -14.18 11.00
C GLY A 127 -9.68 -15.54 10.43
N SER A 128 -8.94 -16.30 11.22
CA SER A 128 -8.51 -17.66 10.86
C SER A 128 -9.64 -18.69 10.95
N GLY A 129 -10.82 -18.31 11.45
CA GLY A 129 -12.00 -19.16 11.58
C GLY A 129 -12.54 -19.61 10.21
N PRO A 130 -12.71 -20.92 9.97
CA PRO A 130 -13.44 -21.41 8.81
C PRO A 130 -14.94 -21.12 8.98
N GLY A 131 -15.54 -20.43 8.01
CA GLY A 131 -17.00 -20.26 7.93
C GLY A 131 -17.58 -19.00 8.59
N ASP A 132 -16.75 -18.10 9.12
CA ASP A 132 -17.24 -16.83 9.66
C ASP A 132 -17.58 -15.88 8.51
N ASP A 133 -18.88 -15.75 8.25
CA ASP A 133 -19.38 -14.68 7.39
C ASP A 133 -19.07 -13.34 8.04
N VAL A 134 -18.63 -12.38 7.23
CA VAL A 134 -18.41 -11.02 7.70
C VAL A 134 -19.75 -10.30 7.68
N THR A 135 -20.17 -9.81 8.84
CA THR A 135 -21.34 -8.94 8.95
C THR A 135 -20.88 -7.50 9.10
N MET A 136 -21.40 -6.61 8.26
CA MET A 136 -21.20 -5.16 8.36
C MET A 136 -22.47 -4.44 7.89
N ASN A 137 -22.66 -3.20 8.31
CA ASN A 137 -23.78 -2.40 7.79
C ASN A 137 -23.53 -1.98 6.33
N GLY A 138 -24.59 -1.60 5.62
CA GLY A 138 -24.52 -1.24 4.20
C GLY A 138 -23.62 -0.05 3.89
N GLU A 139 -23.53 0.93 4.80
CA GLU A 139 -22.67 2.11 4.65
C GLU A 139 -21.19 1.74 4.73
N GLU A 140 -20.81 0.96 5.76
CA GLU A 140 -19.45 0.44 5.91
C GLU A 140 -19.08 -0.46 4.72
N TYR A 141 -19.99 -1.36 4.31
CA TYR A 141 -19.77 -2.18 3.11
C TYR A 141 -19.46 -1.33 1.87
N GLY A 142 -20.29 -0.31 1.61
CA GLY A 142 -20.09 0.59 0.48
C GLY A 142 -18.74 1.30 0.54
N ALA A 143 -18.40 1.88 1.70
CA ALA A 143 -17.13 2.58 1.89
C ALA A 143 -15.91 1.66 1.70
N ARG A 144 -15.94 0.46 2.29
CA ARG A 144 -14.86 -0.53 2.17
C ARG A 144 -14.71 -1.06 0.76
N LEU A 145 -15.81 -1.30 0.06
CA LEU A 145 -15.79 -1.77 -1.32
C LEU A 145 -15.19 -0.70 -2.24
N VAL A 146 -15.54 0.57 -2.04
CA VAL A 146 -14.96 1.69 -2.79
C VAL A 146 -13.45 1.80 -2.54
N GLU A 147 -13.01 1.71 -1.27
CA GLU A 147 -11.58 1.71 -0.92
C GLU A 147 -10.84 0.53 -1.59
N ALA A 148 -11.43 -0.66 -1.59
CA ALA A 148 -10.84 -1.85 -2.23
C ALA A 148 -10.76 -1.71 -3.76
N ILE A 149 -11.77 -1.11 -4.40
CA ILE A 149 -11.75 -0.81 -5.85
C ILE A 149 -10.63 0.18 -6.16
N ASP A 150 -10.51 1.26 -5.41
CA ASP A 150 -9.46 2.26 -5.60
C ASP A 150 -8.08 1.64 -5.41
N ALA A 151 -7.91 0.81 -4.38
CA ALA A 151 -6.67 0.09 -4.13
C ALA A 151 -6.29 -0.85 -5.29
N ALA A 152 -7.27 -1.57 -5.85
CA ALA A 152 -7.07 -2.44 -7.00
C ALA A 152 -6.66 -1.64 -8.24
N LEU A 153 -7.34 -0.53 -8.53
CA LEU A 153 -7.01 0.37 -9.63
C LEU A 153 -5.59 0.94 -9.51
N VAL A 154 -5.21 1.43 -8.33
CA VAL A 154 -3.86 1.93 -8.04
C VAL A 154 -2.81 0.85 -8.28
N THR A 155 -3.05 -0.37 -7.76
CA THR A 155 -2.08 -1.47 -7.89
C THR A 155 -1.91 -1.90 -9.34
N GLN A 156 -3.00 -1.98 -10.09
CA GLN A 156 -2.97 -2.32 -11.52
C GLN A 156 -2.29 -1.24 -12.36
N ALA A 157 -2.57 0.04 -12.07
CA ALA A 157 -1.92 1.17 -12.75
C ALA A 157 -0.42 1.21 -12.45
N ALA A 158 -0.02 1.02 -11.18
CA ALA A 158 1.39 0.94 -10.82
C ALA A 158 2.10 -0.21 -11.54
N ALA A 159 1.47 -1.38 -11.65
CA ALA A 159 2.01 -2.50 -12.40
C ALA A 159 2.14 -2.19 -13.91
N ALA A 160 1.13 -1.57 -14.51
CA ALA A 160 1.14 -1.17 -15.92
C ALA A 160 2.24 -0.14 -16.23
N ASP A 161 2.48 0.80 -15.33
CA ASP A 161 3.49 1.87 -15.46
C ASP A 161 4.90 1.43 -15.03
N GLY A 162 5.10 0.15 -14.68
CA GLY A 162 6.38 -0.35 -14.16
C GLY A 162 6.82 0.36 -12.88
N VAL A 163 5.86 0.82 -12.07
CA VAL A 163 6.10 1.46 -10.79
C VAL A 163 6.38 0.39 -9.75
N VAL A 164 7.60 0.42 -9.20
CA VAL A 164 8.04 -0.44 -8.12
C VAL A 164 8.32 0.41 -6.88
N LEU A 165 8.16 -0.18 -5.70
CA LEU A 165 8.56 0.47 -4.47
C LEU A 165 10.08 0.69 -4.49
N SER A 166 10.53 1.88 -4.07
CA SER A 166 11.95 2.12 -3.82
C SER A 166 12.47 1.21 -2.70
N GLU A 167 13.79 1.01 -2.62
CA GLU A 167 14.39 0.21 -1.54
C GLU A 167 13.99 0.70 -0.14
N VAL A 168 13.92 2.01 0.06
CA VAL A 168 13.52 2.62 1.33
C VAL A 168 12.06 2.29 1.67
N GLN A 169 11.16 2.39 0.69
CA GLN A 169 9.75 2.04 0.88
C GLN A 169 9.55 0.54 1.08
N ALA A 170 10.31 -0.30 0.37
CA ALA A 170 10.29 -1.75 0.55
C ALA A 170 10.75 -2.14 1.95
N ARG A 171 11.85 -1.56 2.46
CA ARG A 171 12.30 -1.75 3.85
C ARG A 171 11.25 -1.31 4.85
N ARG A 172 10.63 -0.13 4.64
CA ARG A 172 9.54 0.35 5.50
C ARG A 172 8.36 -0.63 5.54
N LEU A 173 8.02 -1.26 4.42
CA LEU A 173 6.96 -2.26 4.37
C LEU A 173 7.34 -3.52 5.16
N THR A 174 8.59 -3.98 5.05
CA THR A 174 9.12 -5.08 5.87
C THR A 174 9.11 -4.74 7.36
N ASP A 175 9.50 -3.52 7.75
CA ASP A 175 9.47 -3.08 9.15
C ASP A 175 8.04 -3.09 9.72
N ILE A 176 7.05 -2.67 8.91
CA ILE A 176 5.64 -2.77 9.28
C ILE A 176 5.25 -4.24 9.50
N GLU A 177 5.58 -5.12 8.56
CA GLU A 177 5.27 -6.55 8.67
C GLU A 177 5.85 -7.16 9.95
N VAL A 178 7.15 -6.95 10.20
CA VAL A 178 7.84 -7.46 11.39
C VAL A 178 7.26 -6.88 12.67
N SER A 179 7.04 -5.57 12.72
CA SER A 179 6.47 -4.90 13.91
C SER A 179 5.07 -5.40 14.22
N ARG A 180 4.21 -5.56 13.21
CA ARG A 180 2.84 -6.04 13.38
C ARG A 180 2.80 -7.52 13.75
N ALA A 181 3.68 -8.34 13.18
CA ALA A 181 3.82 -9.74 13.56
C ALA A 181 4.29 -9.91 15.01
N ALA A 182 5.24 -9.08 15.47
CA ALA A 182 5.69 -9.08 16.86
C ALA A 182 4.58 -8.65 17.83
N ALA A 183 3.83 -7.59 17.50
CA ALA A 183 2.68 -7.16 18.29
C ALA A 183 1.57 -8.23 18.34
N ALA A 184 1.34 -8.92 17.23
CA ALA A 184 0.42 -10.05 17.15
C ALA A 184 0.83 -11.23 18.05
N ALA A 185 2.13 -11.54 18.10
CA ALA A 185 2.68 -12.57 18.99
C ALA A 185 2.54 -12.18 20.47
N ASP A 186 2.94 -10.96 20.84
CA ASP A 186 2.81 -10.45 22.22
C ASP A 186 1.35 -10.42 22.70
N ALA A 187 0.41 -10.01 21.84
CA ALA A 187 -1.02 -10.07 22.16
C ALA A 187 -1.49 -11.51 22.42
N ARG A 188 -1.05 -12.46 21.60
CA ARG A 188 -1.35 -13.89 21.79
C ARG A 188 -0.80 -14.42 23.10
N ASP A 189 0.44 -14.08 23.45
CA ASP A 189 1.09 -14.53 24.68
C ASP A 189 0.39 -14.00 25.94
N ARG A 190 -0.27 -12.83 25.83
CA ARG A 190 -1.12 -12.26 26.88
C ARG A 190 -2.56 -12.78 26.89
N GLY A 191 -2.89 -13.77 26.04
CA GLY A 191 -4.24 -14.33 25.92
C GLY A 191 -5.24 -13.39 25.24
N LEU A 192 -4.78 -12.35 24.55
CA LEU A 192 -5.63 -11.42 23.82
C LEU A 192 -5.92 -11.99 22.42
N SER A 193 -7.00 -12.74 22.27
CA SER A 193 -7.45 -13.25 20.97
C SER A 193 -8.43 -12.28 20.30
N PHE A 194 -7.96 -11.11 19.89
CA PHE A 194 -8.78 -10.24 19.03
C PHE A 194 -8.49 -10.56 17.56
N ASN A 195 -9.53 -10.55 16.72
CA ASN A 195 -9.42 -10.66 15.26
C ASN A 195 -8.44 -9.62 14.66
N SER A 196 -8.21 -8.52 15.37
CA SER A 196 -7.29 -7.43 15.05
C SER A 196 -5.81 -7.71 15.32
N TYR A 197 -5.41 -8.87 15.84
CA TYR A 197 -3.98 -9.20 16.09
C TYR A 197 -3.55 -10.54 15.46
N GLY A 198 -4.28 -11.03 14.45
CA GLY A 198 -3.95 -12.26 13.75
C GLY A 198 -3.04 -12.06 12.53
N PRO A 199 -2.40 -13.12 12.00
CA PRO A 199 -1.62 -13.06 10.76
C PRO A 199 -2.39 -12.48 9.56
N ALA A 200 -3.71 -12.70 9.51
CA ALA A 200 -4.56 -12.15 8.46
C ALA A 200 -4.75 -10.63 8.57
N GLN A 201 -4.77 -10.07 9.79
CA GLN A 201 -4.72 -8.62 9.98
C GLN A 201 -3.39 -8.07 9.49
N VAL A 202 -2.27 -8.70 9.85
CA VAL A 202 -0.93 -8.28 9.40
C VAL A 202 -0.88 -8.24 7.87
N ALA A 203 -1.33 -9.31 7.20
CA ALA A 203 -1.34 -9.37 5.74
C ALA A 203 -2.25 -8.30 5.11
N PHE A 204 -3.42 -8.02 5.71
CA PHE A 204 -4.32 -6.96 5.28
C PHE A 204 -3.66 -5.58 5.40
N GLU A 205 -3.04 -5.28 6.53
CA GLU A 205 -2.34 -4.01 6.76
C GLU A 205 -1.16 -3.82 5.82
N VAL A 206 -0.32 -4.86 5.63
CA VAL A 206 0.80 -4.83 4.70
C VAL A 206 0.31 -4.56 3.28
N ARG A 207 -0.78 -5.21 2.84
CA ARG A 207 -1.37 -4.95 1.51
C ARG A 207 -1.81 -3.49 1.38
N ARG A 208 -2.52 -2.96 2.39
CA ARG A 208 -2.99 -1.57 2.40
C ARG A 208 -1.83 -0.57 2.39
N SER A 209 -0.81 -0.79 3.22
CA SER A 209 0.39 0.04 3.24
C SER A 209 1.13 0.03 1.91
N ARG A 210 1.26 -1.15 1.28
CA ARG A 210 1.85 -1.27 -0.06
C ARG A 210 1.11 -0.44 -1.09
N THR A 211 -0.22 -0.52 -1.13
CA THR A 211 -1.05 0.27 -2.03
C THR A 211 -0.83 1.77 -1.83
N LEU A 212 -0.81 2.24 -0.59
CA LEU A 212 -0.58 3.66 -0.28
C LEU A 212 0.79 4.14 -0.78
N LEU A 213 1.85 3.32 -0.61
CA LEU A 213 3.19 3.66 -1.10
C LEU A 213 3.26 3.66 -2.65
N LEU A 214 2.55 2.75 -3.31
CA LEU A 214 2.44 2.75 -4.77
C LEU A 214 1.66 3.97 -5.28
N GLN A 215 0.61 4.37 -4.56
CA GLN A 215 -0.17 5.57 -4.87
C GLN A 215 0.67 6.84 -4.76
N GLU A 216 1.46 6.96 -3.69
CA GLU A 216 2.41 8.06 -3.51
C GLU A 216 3.39 8.15 -4.69
N GLU A 217 3.93 7.00 -5.11
CA GLU A 217 4.85 6.94 -6.24
C GLU A 217 4.18 7.34 -7.58
N LEU A 218 2.95 6.90 -7.80
CA LEU A 218 2.17 7.29 -8.98
C LEU A 218 1.90 8.80 -9.00
N VAL A 219 1.51 9.39 -7.86
CA VAL A 219 1.31 10.84 -7.74
C VAL A 219 2.62 11.58 -8.01
N ARG A 220 3.73 11.12 -7.43
CA ARG A 220 5.06 11.72 -7.63
C ARG A 220 5.48 11.68 -9.11
N ARG A 221 5.32 10.54 -9.79
CA ARG A 221 5.63 10.41 -11.22
C ARG A 221 4.76 11.28 -12.11
N ALA A 222 3.52 11.53 -11.70
CA ALA A 222 2.62 12.47 -12.38
C ALA A 222 2.97 13.95 -12.14
N GLY A 223 4.08 14.26 -11.44
CA GLY A 223 4.47 15.62 -11.09
C GLY A 223 3.70 16.21 -9.92
N GLY A 224 3.11 15.35 -9.08
CA GLY A 224 2.42 15.76 -7.86
C GLY A 224 3.37 16.36 -6.79
N PRO A 225 2.81 16.85 -5.68
CA PRO A 225 3.60 17.49 -4.62
C PRO A 225 4.61 16.51 -4.01
N PRO A 226 5.78 17.02 -3.55
CA PRO A 226 6.87 16.18 -3.03
C PRO A 226 6.59 15.60 -1.64
N SER A 227 5.61 16.16 -0.91
CA SER A 227 5.18 15.67 0.39
C SER A 227 3.82 14.99 0.25
N SER A 228 3.66 13.86 0.94
CA SER A 228 2.38 13.19 1.12
C SER A 228 1.46 13.88 2.12
N GLU A 229 1.92 14.98 2.74
CA GLU A 229 1.17 15.75 3.73
C GLU A 229 0.46 16.96 3.10
N GLY A 230 -0.77 17.21 3.53
CA GLY A 230 -1.55 18.39 3.18
C GLY A 230 -2.57 18.22 2.06
N ASP A 231 -3.31 19.31 1.81
CA ASP A 231 -4.46 19.33 0.89
C ASP A 231 -4.04 19.11 -0.56
N ALA A 232 -2.88 19.66 -0.97
CA ALA A 232 -2.37 19.51 -2.34
C ALA A 232 -2.13 18.03 -2.72
N TYR A 233 -1.59 17.23 -1.80
CA TYR A 233 -1.41 15.79 -2.04
C TYR A 233 -2.76 15.08 -2.09
N THR A 234 -3.68 15.42 -1.19
CA THR A 234 -5.03 14.86 -1.16
C THR A 234 -5.79 15.13 -2.46
N ASP A 235 -5.67 16.34 -3.02
CA ASP A 235 -6.28 16.70 -4.30
C ASP A 235 -5.61 15.96 -5.47
N ALA A 236 -4.28 15.82 -5.45
CA ALA A 236 -3.56 15.04 -6.46
C ALA A 236 -3.95 13.56 -6.45
N VAL A 237 -4.12 12.96 -5.26
CA VAL A 237 -4.65 11.61 -5.07
C VAL A 237 -6.07 11.50 -5.61
N ARG A 238 -6.95 12.46 -5.28
CA ARG A 238 -8.34 12.46 -5.77
C ARG A 238 -8.37 12.51 -7.30
N ALA A 239 -7.55 13.37 -7.91
CA ALA A 239 -7.43 13.47 -9.36
C ALA A 239 -6.89 12.18 -9.99
N LEU A 240 -5.87 11.56 -9.38
CA LEU A 240 -5.34 10.27 -9.81
C LEU A 240 -6.42 9.19 -9.79
N VAL A 241 -7.09 9.00 -8.66
CA VAL A 241 -8.14 7.98 -8.51
C VAL A 241 -9.29 8.23 -9.48
N ALA A 242 -9.74 9.48 -9.64
CA ALA A 242 -10.79 9.83 -10.60
C ALA A 242 -10.39 9.47 -12.04
N ARG A 243 -9.14 9.75 -12.42
CA ARG A 243 -8.59 9.36 -13.72
C ARG A 243 -8.56 7.83 -13.89
N LEU A 244 -8.02 7.11 -12.92
CA LEU A 244 -7.93 5.64 -12.97
C LEU A 244 -9.31 4.99 -13.06
N ARG A 245 -10.27 5.53 -12.34
CA ARG A 245 -11.68 5.15 -12.39
C ARG A 245 -12.26 5.34 -13.81
N GLY A 246 -11.97 6.46 -14.47
CA GLY A 246 -12.39 6.68 -15.86
C GLY A 246 -11.72 5.76 -16.89
N GLN A 247 -10.62 5.09 -16.53
CA GLN A 247 -9.89 4.16 -17.39
C GLN A 247 -10.22 2.69 -17.10
N GLY A 248 -10.59 2.37 -15.85
CA GLY A 248 -10.83 1.02 -15.38
C GLY A 248 -12.25 0.52 -15.64
N LYS A 249 -12.38 -0.76 -15.97
CA LYS A 249 -13.67 -1.46 -16.03
C LYS A 249 -14.00 -2.02 -14.65
N VAL A 250 -15.02 -1.46 -14.00
CA VAL A 250 -15.53 -1.97 -12.71
C VAL A 250 -16.87 -2.66 -12.93
N GLU A 251 -16.95 -3.93 -12.53
CA GLU A 251 -18.18 -4.72 -12.56
C GLU A 251 -18.53 -5.12 -11.13
N GLN A 252 -19.61 -4.59 -10.57
CA GLN A 252 -20.10 -5.01 -9.27
C GLN A 252 -21.01 -6.22 -9.42
N LEU A 253 -20.84 -7.20 -8.53
CA LEU A 253 -21.68 -8.38 -8.51
C LEU A 253 -22.83 -8.17 -7.51
N PRO A 254 -24.03 -8.65 -7.82
CA PRO A 254 -25.17 -8.52 -6.92
C PRO A 254 -24.89 -9.24 -5.59
N LEU A 255 -25.36 -8.64 -4.50
CA LEU A 255 -25.40 -9.23 -3.15
C LEU A 255 -26.51 -10.28 -3.02
#